data_AF-A0A7V0JRQ1-F1
#
_entry.id   AF-A0A7V0JRQ1-F1
#
_cell.length_a   1.000
_cell.length_b   1.000
_cell.length_c   1.000
_cell.angle_alpha   90.00
_cell.angle_beta   90.00
_cell.angle_gamma   90.00
#
_symmetry.space_group_name_H-M   'P 1'
#
loop_
_entity.id
_entity.type
_entity.pdbx_description
1 polymer ?
#
loop_
_entity_poly.entity_id
_entity_poly.type
_entity_poly.pdbx_seq_one_letter_code
_entity_poly.pdbx_strand_id
1 'polypeptide(L)'
;MVIAETCRQVLKDSGVNPDRMALEWASAAEAPRFVELITGYVSGIKSLGPLGTAEGESKKDVISMHLKAGIKAASARKVRTSLGKLAKDLNKSNDYSPQVISEGVANKVLPAFRKERLTQEVQLCLAEQRPCKNADLCEKTGGSGEEIVKILDTLSKKGLVKKKGSSWY
;
A
#
# COMPACT_ATOMS: atom_id res chain seq x y z
N MET A 1 -15.40 -6.72 -6.18
CA MET A 1 -14.65 -7.83 -5.54
C MET A 1 -13.74 -7.27 -4.44
N VAL A 2 -13.67 -7.95 -3.29
CA VAL A 2 -12.91 -7.50 -2.10
C VAL A 2 -11.42 -7.35 -2.38
N ILE A 3 -10.81 -8.29 -3.10
CA ILE A 3 -9.37 -8.26 -3.42
C ILE A 3 -9.04 -7.08 -4.33
N ALA A 4 -9.82 -6.87 -5.38
CA ALA A 4 -9.60 -5.76 -6.32
C ALA A 4 -9.68 -4.41 -5.60
N GLU A 5 -10.67 -4.25 -4.72
CA GLU A 5 -10.80 -3.04 -3.92
C GLU A 5 -9.66 -2.88 -2.91
N THR A 6 -9.22 -3.98 -2.29
CA THR A 6 -8.01 -3.97 -1.45
C THR A 6 -6.80 -3.48 -2.23
N CYS A 7 -6.54 -4.04 -3.41
CA CYS A 7 -5.43 -3.64 -4.28
C CYS A 7 -5.48 -2.14 -4.63
N ARG A 8 -6.64 -1.59 -4.99
CA ARG A 8 -6.78 -0.16 -5.28
C ARG A 8 -6.45 0.72 -4.08
N GLN A 9 -6.98 0.40 -2.91
CA GLN A 9 -6.73 1.21 -1.71
C GLN A 9 -5.28 1.10 -1.21
N VAL A 10 -4.66 -0.08 -1.30
CA VAL A 10 -3.24 -0.23 -0.91
C VAL A 10 -2.28 0.43 -1.89
N LEU A 11 -2.59 0.43 -3.20
CA LEU A 11 -1.83 1.20 -4.20
C LEU A 11 -1.92 2.69 -3.88
N LYS A 12 -3.13 3.19 -3.63
CA LYS A 12 -3.35 4.59 -3.24
C LYS A 12 -2.57 4.97 -1.98
N ASP A 13 -2.61 4.14 -0.93
CA ASP A 13 -1.85 4.39 0.31
C ASP A 13 -0.33 4.31 0.09
N SER A 14 0.13 3.56 -0.91
CA SER A 14 1.54 3.47 -1.31
C SER A 14 1.97 4.57 -2.29
N GLY A 15 1.13 5.59 -2.52
CA GLY A 15 1.42 6.71 -3.41
C GLY A 15 1.32 6.38 -4.90
N VAL A 16 0.75 5.24 -5.28
CA VAL A 16 0.63 4.80 -6.68
C VAL A 16 -0.80 5.01 -7.17
N ASN A 17 -0.95 5.56 -8.38
CA ASN A 17 -2.27 5.75 -8.97
C ASN A 17 -3.01 4.38 -9.10
N PRO A 18 -4.20 4.21 -8.47
CA PRO A 18 -4.97 2.97 -8.53
C PRO A 18 -5.38 2.53 -9.94
N ASP A 19 -5.47 3.45 -10.89
CA ASP A 19 -5.80 3.17 -12.30
C ASP A 19 -4.69 2.37 -13.00
N ARG A 20 -3.52 2.22 -12.36
CA ARG A 20 -2.46 1.30 -12.80
C ARG A 20 -2.79 -0.18 -12.56
N MET A 21 -3.99 -0.47 -12.06
CA MET A 21 -4.54 -1.80 -11.87
C MET A 21 -5.94 -1.84 -12.45
N ALA A 22 -6.20 -2.83 -13.32
CA ALA A 22 -7.53 -3.10 -13.85
C ALA A 22 -7.93 -4.55 -13.55
N LEU A 23 -9.22 -4.76 -13.30
CA LEU A 23 -9.82 -6.08 -13.24
C LEU A 23 -11.04 -6.09 -14.14
N GLU A 24 -10.91 -6.76 -15.27
CA GLU A 24 -11.93 -6.83 -16.31
C GLU A 24 -12.26 -8.28 -16.64
N TRP A 25 -13.46 -8.51 -17.17
CA TRP A 25 -13.98 -9.83 -17.49
C TRP A 25 -14.14 -9.98 -18.99
N ALA A 26 -13.60 -11.05 -19.55
CA ALA A 26 -13.85 -11.49 -20.91
C ALA A 26 -13.89 -13.03 -20.92
N SER A 27 -14.89 -13.59 -21.59
CA SER A 27 -14.97 -15.03 -21.84
C SER A 27 -14.06 -15.46 -22.99
N ALA A 28 -13.80 -16.76 -23.11
CA ALA A 28 -12.98 -17.32 -24.19
C ALA A 28 -13.57 -17.07 -25.60
N ALA A 29 -14.86 -16.79 -25.70
CA ALA A 29 -15.53 -16.50 -26.97
C ALA A 29 -15.51 -15.00 -27.34
N GLU A 30 -15.10 -14.11 -26.44
CA GLU A 30 -15.11 -12.66 -26.64
C GLU A 30 -13.73 -12.12 -27.05
N ALA A 31 -13.13 -12.70 -28.09
CA ALA A 31 -11.81 -12.26 -28.57
C ALA A 31 -11.74 -10.76 -28.91
N PRO A 32 -12.73 -10.14 -29.60
CA PRO A 32 -12.73 -8.70 -29.85
C PRO A 32 -12.72 -7.86 -28.56
N ARG A 33 -13.54 -8.22 -27.57
CA ARG A 33 -13.60 -7.54 -26.27
C ARG A 33 -12.27 -7.62 -25.52
N PHE A 34 -11.61 -8.79 -25.55
CA PHE A 34 -10.29 -8.92 -24.93
C PHE A 34 -9.28 -7.94 -25.56
N VAL A 35 -9.26 -7.84 -26.89
CA VAL A 35 -8.41 -6.88 -27.61
C VAL A 35 -8.73 -5.44 -27.19
N GLU A 36 -10.01 -5.07 -27.12
CA GLU A 36 -10.44 -3.74 -26.67
C GLU A 36 -9.98 -3.42 -25.23
N LEU A 37 -10.20 -4.35 -24.29
CA LEU A 37 -9.83 -4.18 -22.88
C LEU A 37 -8.32 -4.00 -22.71
N ILE A 38 -7.51 -4.84 -23.37
CA ILE A 38 -6.05 -4.75 -23.30
C ILE A 38 -5.54 -3.48 -23.99
N THR A 39 -6.09 -3.13 -25.16
CA THR A 39 -5.69 -1.91 -25.89
C THR A 39 -6.02 -0.66 -25.09
N GLY A 40 -7.21 -0.60 -24.49
CA GLY A 40 -7.63 0.49 -23.61
C GLY A 40 -6.74 0.62 -22.39
N TYR A 41 -6.47 -0.50 -21.70
CA TYR A 41 -5.58 -0.52 -20.54
C TYR A 41 -4.16 -0.05 -20.89
N VAL A 42 -3.55 -0.58 -21.95
CA VAL A 42 -2.19 -0.17 -22.39
C VAL A 42 -2.16 1.32 -22.74
N SER A 43 -3.20 1.83 -23.40
CA SER A 43 -3.30 3.25 -23.73
C SER A 43 -3.42 4.11 -22.47
N GLY A 44 -4.23 3.70 -21.49
CA GLY A 44 -4.33 4.36 -20.19
C GLY A 44 -3.01 4.41 -19.44
N ILE A 45 -2.28 3.28 -19.36
CA ILE A 45 -0.96 3.22 -18.72
C ILE A 45 0.05 4.12 -19.43
N LYS A 46 0.05 4.15 -20.78
CA LYS A 46 0.93 5.05 -21.55
C LYS A 46 0.64 6.52 -21.26
N SER A 47 -0.63 6.90 -21.14
CA SER A 47 -1.04 8.26 -20.80
C SER A 47 -0.64 8.68 -19.38
N LEU A 48 -0.66 7.75 -18.42
CA LEU A 48 -0.12 7.99 -17.06
C LEU A 48 1.41 8.13 -17.07
N GLY A 49 2.09 7.53 -18.04
CA GLY A 49 3.55 7.51 -18.12
C GLY A 49 4.19 6.57 -17.09
N PRO A 50 5.53 6.59 -17.00
CA PRO A 50 6.28 5.76 -16.06
C PRO A 50 5.84 5.92 -14.60
N LEU A 51 6.09 4.89 -13.78
CA LEU A 51 5.90 5.02 -12.32
C LEU A 51 6.78 6.17 -11.78
N GLY A 52 6.18 7.11 -11.06
CA GLY A 52 6.83 8.34 -10.59
C GLY A 52 6.30 9.59 -11.26
N THR A 53 5.98 9.54 -12.56
CA THR A 53 5.62 10.75 -13.31
C THR A 53 4.21 11.23 -13.01
N ALA A 54 3.22 10.32 -12.97
CA ALA A 54 1.84 10.67 -12.63
C ALA A 54 1.66 10.97 -11.14
N GLU A 55 2.56 10.45 -10.31
CA GLU A 55 2.50 10.53 -8.85
C GLU A 55 3.11 11.85 -8.31
N GLY A 56 3.74 12.66 -9.17
CA GLY A 56 4.35 13.95 -8.78
C GLY A 56 5.63 13.81 -7.95
N GLU A 57 6.17 12.60 -7.80
CA GLU A 57 7.38 12.37 -7.03
C GLU A 57 8.62 12.54 -7.90
N SER A 58 9.46 13.52 -7.53
CA SER A 58 10.68 13.88 -8.27
C SER A 58 11.76 12.80 -8.29
N LYS A 59 11.63 11.72 -7.51
CA LYS A 59 12.64 10.66 -7.36
C LYS A 59 12.00 9.28 -7.42
N LYS A 60 12.28 8.56 -8.50
CA LYS A 60 11.90 7.13 -8.72
C LYS A 60 12.21 6.23 -7.51
N ASP A 61 13.21 6.59 -6.71
CA ASP A 61 13.64 5.85 -5.54
C ASP A 61 12.59 5.82 -4.42
N VAL A 62 11.78 6.88 -4.27
CA VAL A 62 10.78 6.99 -3.19
C VAL A 62 9.58 6.06 -3.46
N ILE A 63 8.96 6.15 -4.63
CA ILE A 63 7.96 5.16 -5.07
C ILE A 63 8.50 3.74 -5.08
N SER A 64 9.76 3.52 -5.48
CA SER A 64 10.34 2.18 -5.42
C SER A 64 10.42 1.66 -3.98
N MET A 65 10.79 2.50 -3.03
CA MET A 65 10.77 2.18 -1.60
C MET A 65 9.35 1.86 -1.13
N HIS A 66 8.37 2.70 -1.44
CA HIS A 66 6.96 2.49 -1.09
C HIS A 66 6.42 1.16 -1.62
N LEU A 67 6.71 0.84 -2.89
CA LEU A 67 6.30 -0.42 -3.50
C LEU A 67 6.98 -1.63 -2.85
N LYS A 68 8.30 -1.56 -2.57
CA LYS A 68 9.02 -2.63 -1.87
C LYS A 68 8.42 -2.89 -0.50
N ALA A 69 8.14 -1.83 0.26
CA ALA A 69 7.49 -1.94 1.56
C ALA A 69 6.05 -2.45 1.46
N GLY A 70 5.29 -1.96 0.47
CA GLY A 70 3.92 -2.37 0.19
C GLY A 70 3.81 -3.86 -0.14
N ILE A 71 4.72 -4.42 -0.94
CA ILE A 71 4.76 -5.86 -1.24
C ILE A 71 4.98 -6.69 0.03
N LYS A 72 5.93 -6.28 0.89
CA LYS A 72 6.17 -6.93 2.18
C LYS A 72 4.95 -6.84 3.09
N ALA A 73 4.31 -5.67 3.14
CA ALA A 73 3.11 -5.43 3.93
C ALA A 73 1.92 -6.26 3.46
N ALA A 74 1.65 -6.32 2.16
CA ALA A 74 0.60 -7.15 1.57
C ALA A 74 0.80 -8.65 1.87
N SER A 75 2.05 -9.09 1.97
CA SER A 75 2.40 -10.48 2.29
C SER A 75 2.30 -10.80 3.80
N ALA A 76 2.16 -9.79 4.65
CA ALA A 76 2.19 -9.96 6.09
C ALA A 76 0.95 -10.69 6.62
N ARG A 77 1.18 -11.58 7.60
CA ARG A 77 0.11 -12.34 8.27
C ARG A 77 -1.02 -11.44 8.78
N LYS A 78 -0.70 -10.25 9.28
CA LYS A 78 -1.68 -9.32 9.84
C LYS A 78 -2.69 -8.84 8.79
N VAL A 79 -2.22 -8.48 7.59
CA VAL A 79 -3.08 -8.06 6.48
C VAL A 79 -3.96 -9.22 6.01
N ARG A 80 -3.36 -10.43 5.88
CA ARG A 80 -4.09 -11.65 5.54
C ARG A 80 -5.21 -11.96 6.55
N THR A 81 -4.92 -11.84 7.85
CA THR A 81 -5.92 -12.05 8.90
C THR A 81 -7.04 -11.01 8.85
N SER A 82 -6.71 -9.72 8.64
CA SER A 82 -7.72 -8.67 8.48
C SER A 82 -8.65 -8.93 7.30
N LEU A 83 -8.09 -9.36 6.17
CA LEU A 83 -8.86 -9.71 4.99
C LEU A 83 -9.79 -10.91 5.25
N GLY A 84 -9.31 -11.94 5.93
CA GLY A 84 -10.14 -13.10 6.31
C GLY A 84 -11.29 -12.73 7.26
N LYS A 85 -11.07 -11.78 8.18
CA LYS A 85 -12.13 -11.23 9.03
C LYS A 85 -13.18 -10.47 8.20
N LEU A 86 -12.74 -9.59 7.31
CA LEU A 86 -13.64 -8.88 6.40
C LEU A 86 -14.48 -9.85 5.56
N ALA A 87 -13.86 -10.87 4.97
CA ALA A 87 -14.57 -11.89 4.20
C ALA A 87 -15.64 -12.62 5.05
N LYS A 88 -15.31 -12.95 6.31
CA LYS A 88 -16.28 -13.55 7.24
C LYS A 88 -17.45 -12.61 7.53
N ASP A 89 -17.19 -11.32 7.67
CA ASP A 89 -18.24 -10.35 7.98
C ASP A 89 -19.16 -10.10 6.79
N LEU A 90 -18.61 -9.98 5.57
CA LEU A 90 -19.40 -9.90 4.33
C LEU A 90 -20.27 -11.14 4.13
N ASN A 91 -19.74 -12.32 4.43
CA ASN A 91 -20.53 -13.54 4.33
C ASN A 91 -21.67 -13.59 5.36
N LYS A 92 -21.46 -13.04 6.56
CA LYS A 92 -22.51 -12.94 7.58
C LYS A 92 -23.58 -11.90 7.24
N SER A 93 -23.18 -10.75 6.68
CA SER A 93 -24.14 -9.72 6.26
C SER A 93 -24.84 -10.08 4.95
N ASN A 94 -24.25 -10.98 4.14
CA ASN A 94 -24.67 -11.31 2.79
C ASN A 94 -24.80 -10.08 1.86
N ASP A 95 -24.06 -9.01 2.18
CA ASP A 95 -24.01 -7.77 1.42
C ASP A 95 -22.63 -7.62 0.79
N TYR A 96 -22.61 -7.70 -0.54
CA TYR A 96 -21.41 -7.59 -1.37
C TYR A 96 -21.44 -6.34 -2.25
N SER A 97 -22.24 -5.33 -1.88
CA SER A 97 -22.27 -4.06 -2.57
C SER A 97 -20.89 -3.39 -2.59
N PRO A 98 -20.53 -2.65 -3.65
CA PRO A 98 -19.23 -1.98 -3.75
C PRO A 98 -18.92 -1.07 -2.56
N GLN A 99 -19.94 -0.40 -2.01
CA GLN A 99 -19.84 0.51 -0.87
C GLN A 99 -19.40 -0.25 0.39
N VAL A 100 -20.12 -1.32 0.75
CA VAL A 100 -19.80 -2.13 1.93
C VAL A 100 -18.43 -2.78 1.82
N ILE A 101 -18.04 -3.23 0.63
CA ILE A 101 -16.70 -3.76 0.38
C ILE A 101 -15.65 -2.66 0.58
N SER A 102 -15.83 -1.48 -0.02
CA SER A 102 -14.88 -0.37 0.06
C SER A 102 -14.67 0.10 1.50
N GLU A 103 -15.76 0.31 2.23
CA GLU A 103 -15.73 0.68 3.65
C GLU A 103 -15.11 -0.42 4.52
N GLY A 104 -15.46 -1.68 4.25
CA GLY A 104 -14.89 -2.83 4.95
C GLY A 104 -13.38 -2.94 4.78
N VAL A 105 -12.88 -2.72 3.56
CA VAL A 105 -11.44 -2.66 3.26
C VAL A 105 -10.79 -1.49 4.00
N ALA A 106 -11.36 -0.29 3.87
CA ALA A 106 -10.84 0.93 4.50
C ALA A 106 -10.75 0.82 6.04
N ASN A 107 -11.73 0.16 6.66
CA ASN A 107 -11.83 0.06 8.11
C ASN A 107 -11.03 -1.12 8.71
N LYS A 108 -10.86 -2.23 7.97
CA LYS A 108 -10.27 -3.47 8.52
C LYS A 108 -8.92 -3.82 7.92
N VAL A 109 -8.76 -3.65 6.61
CA VAL A 109 -7.59 -4.11 5.87
C VAL A 109 -6.55 -3.00 5.79
N LEU A 110 -6.98 -1.80 5.39
CA LEU A 110 -6.08 -0.67 5.18
C LEU A 110 -5.30 -0.27 6.45
N PRO A 111 -5.86 -0.24 7.67
CA PRO A 111 -5.10 0.12 8.87
C PRO A 111 -4.04 -0.92 9.23
N ALA A 112 -4.31 -2.20 8.94
CA ALA A 112 -3.34 -3.28 9.11
C ALA A 112 -2.21 -3.17 8.09
N PHE A 113 -2.55 -2.90 6.83
CA PHE A 113 -1.61 -2.69 5.75
C PHE A 113 -0.72 -1.48 5.99
N ARG A 114 -1.30 -0.29 6.24
CA ARG A 114 -0.58 0.97 6.45
C ARG A 114 0.42 0.87 7.59
N LYS A 115 0.02 0.29 8.72
CA LYS A 115 0.94 0.08 9.85
C LYS A 115 2.14 -0.80 9.47
N GLU A 116 1.90 -1.88 8.72
CA GLU A 116 2.98 -2.77 8.28
C GLU A 116 3.86 -2.09 7.22
N ARG A 117 3.28 -1.42 6.23
CA ARG A 117 3.99 -0.67 5.19
C ARG A 117 4.93 0.36 5.82
N LEU A 118 4.40 1.24 6.68
CA LEU A 118 5.21 2.25 7.37
C LEU A 118 6.33 1.63 8.22
N THR A 119 6.08 0.48 8.86
CA THR A 119 7.12 -0.24 9.60
C THR A 119 8.25 -0.70 8.68
N GLN A 120 7.93 -1.23 7.51
CA GLN A 120 8.90 -1.66 6.51
C GLN A 120 9.65 -0.47 5.91
N GLU A 121 8.98 0.65 5.65
CA GLU A 121 9.62 1.87 5.12
C GLU A 121 10.59 2.49 6.12
N VAL A 122 10.20 2.61 7.39
CA VAL A 122 11.09 3.10 8.45
C VAL A 122 12.34 2.21 8.54
N GLN A 123 12.18 0.88 8.45
CA GLN A 123 13.32 -0.03 8.43
C GLN A 123 14.22 0.16 7.21
N LEU A 124 13.66 0.37 6.02
CA LEU A 124 14.41 0.63 4.80
C LEU A 124 15.16 1.97 4.89
N CYS A 125 14.50 3.04 5.31
CA CYS A 125 15.13 4.35 5.54
C CYS A 125 16.30 4.27 6.51
N LEU A 126 16.13 3.56 7.65
CA LEU A 126 17.18 3.36 8.65
C LEU A 126 18.30 2.43 8.17
N ALA A 127 18.07 1.57 7.18
CA ALA A 127 19.12 0.75 6.60
C ALA A 127 19.98 1.53 5.59
N GLU A 128 19.38 2.45 4.84
CA GLU A 128 20.05 3.25 3.83
C GLU A 128 20.74 4.50 4.39
N GLN A 129 20.14 5.17 5.38
CA GLN A 129 20.62 6.45 5.92
C GLN A 129 20.59 6.43 7.45
N ARG A 130 21.75 6.26 8.09
CA ARG A 130 21.90 6.47 9.54
C ARG A 130 22.76 7.69 9.81
N PRO A 131 22.34 8.61 10.70
CA PRO A 131 21.10 8.65 11.49
C PRO A 131 19.92 9.38 10.80
N CYS A 132 18.68 8.93 11.05
CA CYS A 132 17.46 9.62 10.60
C CYS A 132 16.76 10.37 11.75
N LYS A 133 16.19 11.55 11.46
CA LYS A 133 15.28 12.27 12.36
C LYS A 133 13.82 11.92 12.07
N ASN A 134 12.93 12.20 13.03
CA ASN A 134 11.50 11.95 12.85
C ASN A 134 10.89 12.72 11.68
N ALA A 135 11.31 13.97 11.47
CA ALA A 135 10.80 14.82 10.38
C ALA A 135 11.12 14.22 9.00
N ASP A 136 12.39 13.83 8.80
CA ASP A 136 12.87 13.22 7.56
C ASP A 136 12.15 11.89 7.27
N LEU A 137 11.84 11.11 8.31
CA LEU A 137 11.06 9.87 8.17
C LEU A 137 9.61 10.17 7.76
N CYS A 138 8.96 11.17 8.38
CA CYS A 138 7.58 11.51 8.03
C CYS A 138 7.47 11.97 6.56
N GLU A 139 8.42 12.79 6.10
CA GLU A 139 8.49 13.27 4.72
C GLU A 139 8.67 12.11 3.73
N LYS A 140 9.56 11.16 4.02
CA LYS A 140 9.85 10.05 3.12
C LYS A 140 8.82 8.93 3.13
N THR A 141 8.12 8.70 4.24
CA THR A 141 7.17 7.57 4.36
C THR A 141 5.71 7.98 4.12
N GLY A 142 5.43 9.29 4.08
CA GLY A 142 4.05 9.82 4.05
C GLY A 142 3.24 9.47 5.32
N GLY A 143 3.95 9.22 6.43
CA GLY A 143 3.39 8.82 7.72
C GLY A 143 3.17 10.03 8.62
N SER A 144 2.14 10.00 9.47
CA SER A 144 1.99 11.03 10.50
C SER A 144 3.04 10.85 11.61
N GLY A 145 3.42 11.96 12.26
CA GLY A 145 4.42 11.94 13.33
C GLY A 145 4.08 10.94 14.46
N GLU A 146 2.80 10.82 14.81
CA GLU A 146 2.34 9.85 15.81
C GLU A 146 2.51 8.39 15.37
N GLU A 147 2.20 8.06 14.11
CA GLU A 147 2.37 6.71 13.57
C GLU A 147 3.84 6.31 13.61
N ILE A 148 4.72 7.21 13.18
CA ILE A 148 6.17 6.98 13.12
C ILE A 148 6.75 6.79 14.52
N VAL A 149 6.38 7.62 15.50
CA VAL A 149 6.82 7.46 16.89
C VAL A 149 6.37 6.11 17.46
N LYS A 150 5.09 5.73 17.28
CA LYS A 150 4.57 4.43 17.75
C LYS A 150 5.31 3.25 17.12
N ILE A 151 5.69 3.36 15.85
CA ILE A 151 6.47 2.34 15.13
C ILE A 151 7.89 2.27 15.69
N LEU A 152 8.58 3.40 15.83
CA LEU A 152 9.95 3.47 16.34
C LEU A 152 10.05 2.93 17.77
N ASP A 153 9.08 3.23 18.63
CA ASP A 153 9.00 2.66 19.98
C ASP A 153 8.83 1.13 19.94
N THR A 154 8.00 0.63 19.01
CA THR A 154 7.81 -0.81 18.81
C THR A 154 9.09 -1.49 18.31
N LEU A 155 9.83 -0.84 17.40
CA LEU A 155 11.10 -1.33 16.88
C LEU A 155 12.22 -1.28 17.94
N SER A 156 12.23 -0.25 18.78
CA SER A 156 13.17 -0.12 19.89
C SER A 156 12.96 -1.21 20.94
N LYS A 157 11.71 -1.51 21.30
CA LYS A 157 11.38 -2.63 22.19
C LYS A 157 11.84 -3.99 21.65
N LYS A 158 11.94 -4.15 20.33
CA LYS A 158 12.47 -5.35 19.67
C LYS A 158 13.99 -5.35 19.52
N GLY A 159 14.68 -4.30 19.97
CA GLY A 159 16.13 -4.15 19.85
C GLY A 159 16.64 -3.87 18.44
N LEU A 160 15.75 -3.58 17.48
CA LEU A 160 16.09 -3.36 16.07
C LEU A 160 16.60 -1.95 15.80
N VAL A 161 16.25 -0.99 16.67
CA VAL A 161 16.60 0.43 16.52
C VAL A 161 16.99 0.99 17.89
N LYS A 162 18.02 1.83 17.94
CA LYS A 162 18.50 2.52 19.14
C LYS A 162 18.25 4.03 19.01
N LYS A 163 17.81 4.65 20.10
CA LYS A 163 17.63 6.11 20.19
C LYS A 163 18.87 6.73 20.82
N LYS A 164 19.47 7.73 20.15
CA LYS A 164 20.52 8.58 20.75
C LYS A 164 20.12 10.05 20.55
N GLY A 165 19.67 10.69 21.63
CA GLY A 165 19.10 12.06 21.57
C GLY A 165 17.81 12.11 20.76
N SER A 166 17.76 12.99 19.75
CA SER A 166 16.62 13.16 18.82
C SER A 166 16.72 12.32 17.54
N SER A 167 17.71 11.43 17.46
CA SER A 167 17.99 10.63 16.25
C SER A 167 17.91 9.13 16.52
N TRP A 168 17.51 8.40 15.47
CA TRP A 168 17.37 6.94 15.50
C TRP A 168 18.45 6.26 14.65
N TYR A 169 18.94 5.13 15.16
CA TYR A 169 20.05 4.33 14.64
C TYR A 169 19.68 2.86 14.54
#